data_AF-A0A0G0XAV7-F1
#
_entry.id   AF-A0A0G0XAV7-F1
#
_cell.length_a   1.000
_cell.length_b   1.000
_cell.length_c   1.000
_cell.angle_alpha   90.00
_cell.angle_beta   90.00
_cell.angle_gamma   90.00
#
_symmetry.space_group_name_H-M   'P 1'
#
loop_
_entity.id
_entity.type
_entity.pdbx_description
1 polymer ?
#
loop_
_entity_poly.entity_id
_entity_poly.type
_entity_poly.pdbx_seq_one_letter_code
_entity_poly.pdbx_strand_id
1 'polypeptide(L)'
;MENQIQKTKTKTKTDNAKISGSKITKDMNLADIVFKYPEAAEVLLDYGLHCVGCIASSFDTIEMGAKAHGMSDEEIDEMTVRINEVIEHKE
;
A
#
# COMPACT_ATOMS: atom_id res chain seq x y z
N MET A 1 26.56 16.84 33.78
CA MET A 1 26.37 15.73 32.81
C MET A 1 24.87 15.60 32.61
N GLU A 2 24.37 16.29 31.59
CA GLU A 2 23.82 15.66 30.37
C GLU A 2 22.37 15.19 30.61
N ASN A 3 21.40 16.08 30.40
CA ASN A 3 20.73 16.40 29.12
C ASN A 3 19.50 15.50 28.90
N GLN A 4 18.34 16.13 29.12
CA GLN A 4 17.11 16.10 28.34
C GLN A 4 16.94 14.94 27.33
N ILE A 5 15.75 14.30 27.34
CA ILE A 5 14.82 14.26 26.19
C ILE A 5 13.47 13.74 26.71
N GLN A 6 12.54 14.67 26.91
CA GLN A 6 11.11 14.42 26.70
C GLN A 6 10.83 14.77 25.24
N LYS A 7 10.42 13.80 24.42
CA LYS A 7 9.85 14.01 23.08
C LYS A 7 8.74 12.97 22.90
N THR A 8 7.53 13.31 23.30
CA THR A 8 6.43 13.78 22.43
C THR A 8 5.90 12.72 21.47
N LYS A 9 4.73 12.19 21.82
CA LYS A 9 3.56 11.97 20.96
C LYS A 9 3.82 12.18 19.47
N THR A 10 3.71 11.11 18.69
CA THR A 10 3.19 11.19 17.32
C THR A 10 1.90 10.40 17.26
N LYS A 11 0.82 11.09 17.61
CA LYS A 11 -0.48 10.84 16.99
C LYS A 11 -0.28 11.11 15.51
N THR A 12 -0.31 10.10 14.66
CA THR A 12 -0.70 10.31 13.27
C THR A 12 -2.22 10.52 13.29
N LYS A 13 -2.59 11.80 13.38
CA LYS A 13 -3.81 12.27 12.74
C LYS A 13 -3.54 12.13 11.25
N THR A 14 -4.24 11.22 10.60
CA THR A 14 -4.54 11.44 9.19
C THR A 14 -6.02 11.68 9.12
N ASP A 15 -6.31 12.87 8.64
CA ASP A 15 -7.60 13.51 8.68
C ASP A 15 -8.62 12.75 7.84
N ASN A 16 -9.88 12.98 8.23
CA ASN A 16 -11.09 12.45 7.64
C ASN A 16 -11.22 12.88 6.16
N ALA A 17 -10.64 12.10 5.24
CA ALA A 17 -10.85 12.25 3.81
C ALA A 17 -12.03 11.36 3.36
N LYS A 18 -13.01 12.01 2.77
CA LYS A 18 -14.26 11.46 2.24
C LYS A 18 -13.95 10.52 1.06
N ILE A 19 -13.95 9.21 1.29
CA ILE A 19 -13.70 8.22 0.24
C ILE A 19 -15.01 7.91 -0.50
N SER A 20 -15.20 8.55 -1.66
CA SER A 20 -16.24 8.20 -2.64
C SER A 20 -15.58 7.73 -3.94
N GLY A 21 -14.91 6.59 -3.82
CA GLY A 21 -14.32 5.74 -4.86
C GLY A 21 -14.02 4.41 -4.17
N SER A 22 -14.20 3.26 -4.83
CA SER A 22 -13.97 1.97 -4.16
C SER A 22 -12.52 1.84 -3.72
N LYS A 23 -12.25 2.08 -2.43
CA LYS A 23 -10.93 2.02 -1.80
C LYS A 23 -10.27 0.67 -2.09
N ILE A 24 -9.02 0.68 -2.53
CA ILE A 24 -8.20 -0.53 -2.64
C ILE A 24 -8.02 -1.13 -1.24
N THR A 25 -8.22 -2.44 -1.13
CA THR A 25 -8.03 -3.22 0.08
C THR A 25 -7.08 -4.39 -0.17
N LYS A 26 -6.45 -4.91 0.88
CA LYS A 26 -5.39 -5.91 0.78
C LYS A 26 -5.85 -7.31 0.30
N ASP A 27 -7.15 -7.56 0.33
CA ASP A 27 -7.82 -8.76 -0.19
C ASP A 27 -8.07 -8.69 -1.71
N MET A 28 -7.82 -7.55 -2.35
CA MET A 28 -7.95 -7.42 -3.80
C MET A 28 -6.79 -8.08 -4.55
N ASN A 29 -7.09 -8.58 -5.75
CA ASN A 29 -6.14 -9.25 -6.64
C ASN A 29 -5.15 -8.25 -7.25
N LEU A 30 -3.86 -8.61 -7.26
CA LEU A 30 -2.78 -7.76 -7.75
C LEU A 30 -2.93 -7.42 -9.24
N ALA A 31 -3.25 -8.40 -10.09
CA ALA A 31 -3.40 -8.19 -11.53
C ALA A 31 -4.59 -7.28 -11.85
N ASP A 32 -5.72 -7.46 -11.16
CA ASP A 32 -6.90 -6.62 -11.34
C ASP A 32 -6.63 -5.16 -10.94
N ILE A 33 -5.89 -4.95 -9.85
CA ILE A 33 -5.50 -3.62 -9.39
C ILE A 33 -4.65 -2.92 -10.44
N VAL A 34 -3.59 -3.57 -10.94
CA VAL A 34 -2.70 -2.95 -11.94
C VAL A 34 -3.39 -2.77 -13.29
N PHE A 35 -4.28 -3.68 -13.68
CA PHE A 35 -5.07 -3.53 -14.90
C PHE A 35 -5.98 -2.31 -14.83
N LYS A 36 -6.63 -2.09 -13.68
CA LYS A 36 -7.55 -0.96 -13.47
C LYS A 36 -6.82 0.35 -13.17
N TYR A 37 -5.69 0.28 -12.48
CA TYR A 37 -4.90 1.41 -11.99
C TYR A 37 -3.41 1.18 -12.30
N PRO A 38 -2.96 1.47 -13.53
CA PRO A 38 -1.57 1.23 -13.93
C PRO A 38 -0.53 1.94 -13.04
N GLU A 39 -0.89 3.07 -12.43
CA GLU A 39 -0.08 3.82 -11.46
C GLU A 39 0.19 3.04 -10.16
N ALA A 40 -0.70 2.10 -9.78
CA ALA A 40 -0.47 1.26 -8.61
C ALA A 40 0.73 0.33 -8.80
N ALA A 41 1.10 0.03 -10.05
CA ALA A 41 2.27 -0.80 -10.34
C ALA A 41 3.56 -0.18 -9.79
N GLU A 42 3.74 1.13 -9.91
CA GLU A 42 4.94 1.82 -9.40
C GLU A 42 5.07 1.67 -7.89
N VAL A 43 3.97 1.82 -7.15
CA VAL A 43 3.94 1.60 -5.69
C VAL A 43 4.25 0.14 -5.35
N LEU A 44 3.66 -0.82 -6.05
CA LEU A 44 3.91 -2.25 -5.79
C LEU A 44 5.38 -2.62 -6.05
N LEU A 45 6.00 -2.04 -7.08
CA LEU A 45 7.42 -2.22 -7.38
C LEU A 45 8.32 -1.61 -6.30
N ASP A 46 8.00 -0.42 -5.79
CA ASP A 46 8.73 0.24 -4.70
C ASP A 46 8.77 -0.61 -3.42
N TYR A 47 7.69 -1.35 -3.14
CA TYR A 47 7.62 -2.28 -2.00
C TYR A 47 8.22 -3.65 -2.31
N GLY A 48 8.71 -3.89 -3.53
CA GLY A 48 9.45 -5.11 -3.89
C GLY A 48 8.62 -6.17 -4.63
N LEU A 49 7.35 -5.91 -4.96
CA LEU A 49 6.48 -6.83 -5.73
C LEU A 49 6.74 -6.74 -7.24
N HIS A 50 7.97 -7.05 -7.64
CA HIS A 50 8.40 -7.08 -9.05
C HIS A 50 7.64 -8.10 -9.91
N CYS A 51 7.03 -9.09 -9.28
CA CYS A 51 6.20 -10.10 -9.94
C CYS A 51 4.84 -9.56 -10.41
N VAL A 52 4.49 -8.30 -10.13
CA VAL A 52 3.16 -7.75 -10.46
C VAL A 52 2.81 -7.85 -11.95
N GLY A 53 3.81 -7.86 -12.85
CA GLY A 53 3.63 -8.06 -14.29
C GLY A 53 3.74 -9.54 -14.77
N CYS A 54 3.91 -10.49 -13.86
CA CYS A 54 3.99 -11.93 -14.15
C CYS A 54 2.62 -12.58 -14.01
N ILE A 55 2.38 -13.71 -14.69
CA ILE A 55 1.13 -14.48 -14.59
C ILE A 55 0.80 -14.93 -13.16
N ALA A 56 1.81 -15.05 -12.28
CA ALA A 56 1.61 -15.39 -10.88
C ALA A 56 0.73 -14.36 -10.14
N SER A 57 0.85 -13.06 -10.48
CA SER A 57 0.10 -11.99 -9.81
C SER A 57 -1.41 -12.07 -10.03
N SER A 58 -1.85 -12.78 -11.09
CA SER A 58 -3.27 -13.04 -11.35
C SER A 58 -3.91 -13.99 -10.32
N PHE A 59 -3.11 -14.68 -9.52
CA PHE A 59 -3.59 -15.61 -8.49
C PHE A 59 -3.40 -15.08 -7.06
N ASP A 60 -2.68 -13.98 -6.88
CA ASP A 60 -2.33 -13.42 -5.58
C ASP A 60 -3.16 -12.18 -5.24
N THR A 61 -3.62 -12.09 -4.00
CA THR A 61 -4.05 -10.82 -3.42
C THR A 61 -2.83 -9.97 -3.04
N ILE A 62 -3.03 -8.68 -2.77
CA ILE A 62 -1.96 -7.83 -2.22
C ILE A 62 -1.35 -8.48 -0.98
N GLU A 63 -2.18 -8.89 -0.02
CA GLU A 63 -1.71 -9.45 1.24
C GLU A 63 -0.92 -10.75 1.03
N MET A 64 -1.43 -11.66 0.20
CA MET A 64 -0.76 -12.94 -0.06
C MET A 64 0.59 -12.74 -0.76
N GLY A 65 0.61 -11.93 -1.81
CA GLY A 65 1.85 -11.61 -2.55
C GLY A 65 2.87 -10.92 -1.65
N ALA A 66 2.45 -9.94 -0.85
CA ALA A 66 3.33 -9.24 0.09
C ALA A 66 3.89 -10.16 1.18
N LYS A 67 3.05 -11.02 1.77
CA LYS A 67 3.48 -11.99 2.79
C LYS A 67 4.42 -13.05 2.23
N ALA A 68 4.23 -13.49 0.99
CA ALA A 68 5.17 -14.40 0.32
C ALA A 68 6.57 -13.79 0.16
N HIS A 69 6.68 -12.46 0.19
CA HIS A 69 7.91 -11.69 0.13
C HIS A 69 8.39 -11.17 1.50
N GLY A 70 7.75 -11.58 2.60
CA GLY A 70 8.21 -11.31 3.96
C GLY A 70 7.81 -9.96 4.54
N MET A 71 6.84 -9.26 3.95
CA MET A 71 6.32 -8.01 4.50
C MET A 71 5.46 -8.24 5.74
N SER A 72 5.53 -7.30 6.69
CA SER A 72 4.67 -7.26 7.87
C SER A 72 3.26 -6.75 7.52
N ASP A 73 2.30 -6.97 8.42
CA ASP A 73 0.94 -6.44 8.24
C ASP A 73 0.94 -4.91 8.18
N GLU A 74 1.84 -4.26 8.91
CA GLU A 74 2.01 -2.80 8.89
C GLU A 74 2.54 -2.31 7.54
N GLU A 75 3.53 -2.98 6.95
CA GLU A 75 4.06 -2.62 5.62
C GLU A 75 2.99 -2.78 4.53
N ILE A 76 2.14 -3.82 4.64
CA ILE A 76 1.02 -4.07 3.72
C ILE A 76 -0.04 -2.96 3.84
N ASP A 77 -0.37 -2.57 5.07
CA ASP A 77 -1.33 -1.51 5.33
C ASP A 77 -0.80 -0.15 4.80
N GLU A 78 0.48 0.17 5.02
CA GLU A 78 1.15 1.35 4.47
C GLU A 78 1.15 1.36 2.93
N MET A 79 1.52 0.24 2.30
CA MET A 79 1.48 0.08 0.85
C MET A 79 0.07 0.32 0.29
N THR A 80 -0.95 -0.26 0.94
CA THR A 80 -2.35 -0.10 0.53
C THR A 80 -2.80 1.36 0.64
N VAL A 81 -2.36 2.09 1.67
CA VAL A 81 -2.61 3.54 1.79
C VAL A 81 -1.98 4.28 0.62
N ARG A 82 -0.69 4.04 0.34
CA ARG A 82 0.03 4.71 -0.75
C ARG A 82 -0.59 4.42 -2.13
N ILE A 83 -1.06 3.20 -2.36
CA ILE A 83 -1.81 2.84 -3.59
C ILE A 83 -3.08 3.71 -3.72
N ASN A 84 -3.84 3.87 -2.64
CA ASN A 84 -5.05 4.69 -2.68
C ASN A 84 -4.72 6.17 -2.93
N GLU A 85 -3.66 6.71 -2.30
CA GLU A 85 -3.22 8.08 -2.52
C GLU A 85 -2.86 8.36 -3.99
N VAL A 86 -2.09 7.47 -4.64
CA VAL A 86 -1.71 7.68 -6.06
C VAL A 86 -2.89 7.58 -7.02
N ILE A 87 -3.89 6.75 -6.69
CA ILE A 87 -5.12 6.61 -7.49
C ILE A 87 -6.00 7.87 -7.36
N GLU A 88 -6.13 8.41 -6.14
CA GLU A 88 -6.96 9.60 -5.88
C GLU A 88 -6.37 10.89 -6.44
N HIS A 89 -5.05 10.97 -6.63
CA HIS A 89 -4.36 12.17 -7.13
C HIS A 89 -4.17 12.22 -8.66
N LYS A 90 -4.68 11.24 -9.40
CA LYS A 90 -4.55 11.17 -10.86
C LYS A 90 -5.74 11.77 -11.63
N GLU A 91 -6.74 12.31 -10.93
CA GLU A 91 -7.90 13.01 -11.53
C GLU A 91 -7.75 14.55 -11.51
#